data_AF-A0A967WAR9-F1
#
_entry.id   AF-A0A967WAR9-F1
#
_cell.length_a   1.000
_cell.length_b   1.000
_cell.length_c   1.000
_cell.angle_alpha   90.00
_cell.angle_beta   90.00
_cell.angle_gamma   90.00
#
_symmetry.space_group_name_H-M   'P 1'
#
loop_
_entity.id
_entity.type
_entity.pdbx_description
1 polymer ?
#
loop_
_entity_poly.entity_id
_entity_poly.type
_entity_poly.pdbx_seq_one_letter_code
_entity_poly.pdbx_strand_id
1 'polypeptide(L)'
;MGWELWVSLIIGNLAWALGYPGQPHIVVRYMAIKKPEELRKAALISVVWVVLALWGAMCVGLIGVGILGPAGLSDPETVLVVLAQEFFPGWLAGIAISAMAAAIMSTVDSQILVLTSAAVEDFYRRLINRAAPDSLALILSRTITLAIGVLAIIVTWN
;
A
#
# COMPACT_ATOMS: atom_id res chain seq x y z
N MET A 1 -28.64 10.83 -0.78
CA MET A 1 -27.26 10.68 -0.24
C MET A 1 -27.16 11.57 0.99
N GLY A 2 -27.06 10.99 2.19
CA GLY A 2 -27.23 11.71 3.46
C GLY A 2 -25.96 12.44 3.94
N TRP A 3 -26.13 13.46 4.78
CA TRP A 3 -25.05 14.22 5.41
C TRP A 3 -24.12 13.35 6.28
N GLU A 4 -24.64 12.25 6.84
CA GLU A 4 -23.94 11.19 7.57
C GLU A 4 -22.75 10.60 6.78
N LEU A 5 -22.94 10.35 5.48
CA LEU A 5 -21.89 9.80 4.60
C LEU A 5 -20.75 10.81 4.41
N TRP A 6 -21.09 12.08 4.24
CA TRP A 6 -20.09 13.15 4.08
C TRP A 6 -19.27 13.34 5.36
N VAL A 7 -19.92 13.29 6.53
CA VAL A 7 -19.24 13.39 7.82
C VAL A 7 -18.29 12.20 8.03
N SER A 8 -18.77 10.97 7.77
CA SER A 8 -17.94 9.76 7.88
C SER A 8 -16.73 9.78 6.94
N LEU A 9 -16.92 10.21 5.70
CA LEU A 9 -15.83 10.34 4.73
C LEU A 9 -14.79 11.38 5.16
N ILE A 10 -15.22 12.55 5.65
CA ILE A 10 -14.29 13.61 6.08
C ILE A 10 -13.50 13.13 7.31
N ILE A 11 -14.16 12.55 8.31
CA ILE A 11 -13.50 12.06 9.52
C ILE A 11 -12.54 10.91 9.19
N GLY A 12 -12.96 9.95 8.36
CA GLY A 12 -12.12 8.82 7.96
C GLY A 12 -10.87 9.25 7.20
N ASN A 13 -11.00 10.17 6.24
CA ASN A 13 -9.86 10.69 5.48
C ASN A 13 -8.92 11.53 6.34
N LEU A 14 -9.45 12.32 7.29
CA LEU A 14 -8.63 13.06 8.24
C LEU A 14 -7.87 12.14 9.21
N ALA A 15 -8.51 11.07 9.68
CA ALA A 15 -7.87 10.05 10.50
C ALA A 15 -6.70 9.38 9.75
N TRP A 16 -6.90 9.06 8.46
CA TRP A 16 -5.84 8.55 7.61
C TRP A 16 -4.70 9.57 7.42
N ALA A 17 -5.03 10.82 7.06
CA ALA A 17 -4.05 11.87 6.80
C ALA A 17 -3.18 12.22 8.02
N LEU A 18 -3.76 12.24 9.22
CA LEU A 18 -3.04 12.52 10.46
C LEU A 18 -2.25 11.31 10.97
N GLY A 19 -2.73 10.08 10.75
CA GLY A 19 -2.08 8.85 11.20
C GLY A 19 -0.94 8.36 10.30
N TYR A 20 -0.99 8.66 9.00
CA TYR A 20 -0.02 8.19 8.00
C TYR A 20 1.45 8.52 8.32
N PRO A 21 1.84 9.76 8.70
CA PRO A 21 3.25 10.07 9.00
C PRO A 21 3.79 9.35 10.25
N GLY A 22 2.91 8.84 11.12
CA GLY A 22 3.29 8.08 12.32
C GLY A 22 3.51 6.60 12.07
N GLN A 23 3.22 6.09 10.87
CA GLN A 23 3.33 4.67 10.57
C GLN A 23 4.80 4.24 10.47
N PRO A 24 5.21 3.12 11.10
CA PRO A 24 6.61 2.71 11.16
C PRO A 24 7.29 2.60 9.78
N HIS A 25 6.59 2.09 8.76
CA HIS A 25 7.15 1.97 7.40
C HIS A 25 7.51 3.31 6.74
N ILE A 26 6.91 4.41 7.19
CA ILE A 26 7.17 5.76 6.67
C ILE A 26 8.18 6.49 7.54
N VAL A 27 8.02 6.40 8.86
CA VAL A 27 8.95 7.03 9.83
C VAL A 27 10.38 6.54 9.61
N VAL A 28 10.58 5.23 9.42
CA VAL A 28 11.92 4.65 9.19
C VAL A 28 12.56 5.17 7.89
N ARG A 29 11.75 5.44 6.85
CA ARG A 29 12.24 6.05 5.60
C ARG A 29 12.66 7.49 5.80
N TYR A 30 11.92 8.26 6.60
CA TYR A 30 12.32 9.63 6.95
C TYR A 30 13.57 9.65 7.83
N MET A 31 13.73 8.70 8.75
CA MET A 31 14.93 8.56 9.59
C MET A 31 16.20 8.19 8.79
N ALA A 32 16.05 7.56 7.63
CA ALA A 32 17.16 7.23 6.74
C ALA A 32 17.74 8.45 5.97
N ILE A 33 17.08 9.61 6.03
CA ILE A 33 17.53 10.84 5.33
C ILE A 33 18.76 11.42 6.04
N LYS A 34 19.87 11.55 5.31
CA LYS A 34 21.18 11.96 5.85
C LYS A 34 21.23 13.40 6.37
N LYS A 35 20.43 14.31 5.81
CA LYS A 35 20.42 15.74 6.15
C LYS A 35 19.01 16.18 6.54
N PRO A 36 18.79 16.74 7.74
CA PRO A 36 17.47 17.21 8.17
C PRO A 36 16.84 18.25 7.23
N GLU A 37 17.65 19.06 6.57
CA GLU A 37 17.22 20.08 5.59
C GLU A 37 16.53 19.46 4.36
N GLU A 38 16.88 18.22 4.00
CA GLU A 38 16.28 17.50 2.86
C GLU A 38 14.94 16.84 3.22
N LEU A 39 14.60 16.75 4.50
CA LEU A 39 13.35 16.14 4.97
C LEU A 39 12.11 16.85 4.39
N ARG A 40 12.11 18.19 4.41
CA ARG A 40 11.01 18.99 3.85
C ARG A 40 10.86 18.79 2.35
N LYS A 41 11.98 18.71 1.62
CA LYS A 41 11.96 18.48 0.17
C LYS A 41 11.44 17.08 -0.14
N ALA A 42 11.93 16.06 0.57
CA ALA A 42 11.46 14.68 0.43
C ALA A 42 9.96 14.53 0.72
N ALA A 43 9.47 15.16 1.79
CA ALA A 43 8.05 15.18 2.11
C ALA A 43 7.22 15.87 1.02
N LEU A 44 7.66 17.03 0.52
CA LEU A 44 6.96 17.75 -0.55
C LEU A 44 6.87 16.89 -1.83
N ILE A 45 7.97 16.29 -2.26
CA ILE A 45 8.01 15.42 -3.44
C ILE A 45 7.04 14.25 -3.26
N SER A 46 7.04 13.64 -2.07
CA SER A 46 6.15 12.51 -1.76
C SER A 46 4.67 12.91 -1.83
N VAL A 47 4.31 14.06 -1.24
CA VAL A 47 2.93 14.57 -1.26
C VAL A 47 2.50 14.91 -2.68
N VAL A 48 3.33 15.62 -3.45
CA VAL A 48 3.03 15.97 -4.85
C VAL A 48 2.79 14.70 -5.68
N TRP A 49 3.62 13.68 -5.49
CA TRP A 49 3.48 12.41 -6.20
C TRP A 49 2.17 11.69 -5.86
N VAL A 50 1.82 11.62 -4.57
CA VAL A 50 0.56 11.00 -4.11
C VAL A 50 -0.65 11.74 -4.67
N VAL A 51 -0.67 13.08 -4.63
CA VAL A 51 -1.78 13.88 -5.17
C VAL A 51 -1.95 13.62 -6.67
N LEU A 52 -0.87 13.60 -7.44
CA LEU A 52 -0.92 13.31 -8.87
C LEU A 52 -1.43 11.89 -9.15
N ALA A 53 -0.96 10.89 -8.40
CA ALA A 53 -1.38 9.50 -8.56
C ALA A 53 -2.88 9.32 -8.22
N LEU A 54 -3.36 9.92 -7.13
CA LEU A 54 -4.77 9.89 -6.73
C LEU A 54 -5.65 10.59 -7.75
N TRP A 55 -5.21 11.75 -8.25
CA TRP A 55 -5.93 12.47 -9.30
C TRP A 55 -6.05 11.61 -10.57
N GLY A 56 -4.95 10.98 -10.98
CA GLY A 56 -4.96 10.04 -12.12
C GLY A 56 -5.92 8.87 -11.91
N ALA A 57 -5.89 8.25 -10.73
CA ALA A 57 -6.81 7.14 -10.40
C ALA A 57 -8.29 7.58 -10.44
N MET A 58 -8.59 8.77 -9.93
CA MET A 58 -9.95 9.35 -10.01
C MET A 58 -10.37 9.58 -11.46
N CYS A 59 -9.51 10.14 -12.30
CA CYS A 59 -9.80 10.33 -13.72
C CYS A 59 -10.10 9.00 -14.43
N VAL A 60 -9.29 7.96 -14.19
CA VAL A 60 -9.52 6.62 -14.75
C VAL A 60 -10.87 6.07 -14.30
N GLY A 61 -11.21 6.19 -13.02
CA GLY A 61 -12.51 5.73 -12.49
C GLY A 61 -13.69 6.46 -13.15
N LEU A 62 -13.62 7.79 -13.29
CA LEU A 62 -14.67 8.59 -13.92
C LEU A 62 -14.84 8.25 -15.42
N ILE A 63 -13.73 8.08 -16.14
CA ILE A 63 -13.74 7.65 -17.53
C ILE A 63 -14.35 6.24 -17.64
N GLY A 64 -14.00 5.33 -16.73
CA GLY A 64 -14.55 3.98 -16.67
C GLY A 64 -16.07 3.96 -16.49
N VAL A 65 -16.60 4.77 -15.58
CA VAL A 65 -18.06 4.93 -15.40
C VAL A 65 -18.71 5.47 -16.67
N GLY A 66 -18.08 6.46 -17.33
CA GLY A 66 -18.60 7.06 -18.55
C GLY A 66 -18.67 6.10 -19.74
N ILE A 67 -17.74 5.15 -19.83
CA ILE A 67 -17.63 4.23 -20.96
C ILE A 67 -18.40 2.92 -20.72
N LEU A 68 -18.31 2.36 -19.53
CA LEU A 68 -18.87 1.04 -19.20
C LEU A 68 -20.37 1.12 -18.83
N GLY A 69 -20.90 2.32 -18.62
CA GLY A 69 -22.33 2.57 -18.41
C GLY A 69 -22.85 2.16 -17.02
N PRO A 70 -24.15 2.38 -16.74
CA PRO A 70 -24.74 2.20 -15.42
C PRO A 70 -24.87 0.75 -14.95
N ALA A 71 -24.68 -0.24 -15.84
CA ALA A 71 -24.60 -1.65 -15.47
C ALA A 71 -23.28 -1.99 -14.75
N GLY A 72 -22.24 -1.16 -14.94
CA GLY A 72 -20.96 -1.27 -14.25
C GLY A 72 -20.18 -2.56 -14.54
N LEU A 73 -18.99 -2.66 -13.93
CA LEU A 73 -18.27 -3.92 -13.82
C LEU A 73 -18.83 -4.71 -12.64
N SER A 74 -18.80 -6.04 -12.75
CA SER A 74 -19.08 -6.93 -11.61
C SER A 74 -18.10 -6.67 -10.45
N ASP A 75 -16.87 -6.32 -10.80
CA ASP A 75 -15.84 -5.87 -9.86
C ASP A 75 -15.32 -4.49 -10.31
N PRO A 76 -15.71 -3.40 -9.61
CA PRO A 76 -15.23 -2.05 -9.88
C PRO A 76 -13.71 -1.89 -9.79
N GLU A 77 -13.00 -2.74 -9.05
CA GLU A 77 -11.54 -2.67 -8.91
C GLU A 77 -10.82 -3.04 -10.22
N THR A 78 -11.48 -3.78 -11.10
CA THR A 78 -10.94 -4.20 -12.41
C THR A 78 -11.01 -3.11 -13.48
N VAL A 79 -11.57 -1.93 -13.17
CA VAL A 79 -11.78 -0.86 -14.15
C VAL A 79 -10.51 -0.45 -14.90
N LEU A 80 -9.38 -0.36 -14.19
CA LEU A 80 -8.11 -0.01 -14.81
C LEU A 80 -7.63 -1.09 -15.79
N VAL A 81 -7.83 -2.37 -15.44
CA VAL A 81 -7.44 -3.52 -16.29
C VAL A 81 -8.26 -3.54 -17.56
N VAL A 82 -9.58 -3.39 -17.44
CA VAL A 82 -10.51 -3.39 -18.58
C VAL A 82 -10.20 -2.21 -19.51
N LEU A 83 -10.07 -1.00 -18.96
CA LEU A 83 -9.73 0.18 -19.77
C LEU A 83 -8.34 0.04 -20.43
N ALA A 84 -7.36 -0.53 -19.73
CA ALA A 84 -6.04 -0.75 -20.32
C ALA A 84 -6.10 -1.69 -21.54
N GLN A 85 -6.93 -2.73 -21.49
CA GLN A 85 -7.11 -3.68 -22.59
C GLN A 85 -7.89 -3.08 -23.77
N GLU A 86 -8.85 -2.19 -23.50
CA GLU A 86 -9.66 -1.53 -24.53
C GLU A 86 -8.89 -0.42 -25.27
N PHE A 87 -8.12 0.39 -24.53
CA PHE A 87 -7.47 1.59 -25.07
C PHE A 87 -6.06 1.37 -25.60
N PHE A 88 -5.34 0.34 -25.13
CA PHE A 88 -3.96 0.09 -25.52
C PHE A 88 -3.84 -1.17 -26.38
N PRO A 89 -2.86 -1.21 -27.31
CA PRO A 89 -2.50 -2.45 -27.97
C PRO A 89 -2.03 -3.48 -26.93
N GLY A 90 -2.31 -4.77 -27.17
CA GLY A 90 -2.18 -5.81 -26.14
C GLY A 90 -0.81 -5.90 -25.44
N TRP A 91 0.28 -5.56 -26.12
CA TRP A 91 1.62 -5.52 -25.51
C TRP A 91 1.77 -4.37 -24.48
N LEU A 92 1.19 -3.20 -24.76
CA LEU A 92 1.25 -2.04 -23.86
C LEU A 92 0.25 -2.20 -22.70
N ALA A 93 -0.92 -2.79 -22.96
CA ALA A 93 -1.86 -3.20 -21.92
C ALA A 93 -1.18 -4.18 -20.93
N GLY A 94 -0.44 -5.16 -21.44
CA GLY A 94 0.33 -6.10 -20.61
C GLY A 94 1.37 -5.39 -19.73
N ILE A 95 2.09 -4.40 -20.26
CA ILE A 95 3.04 -3.59 -19.47
C ILE A 95 2.31 -2.80 -18.38
N ALA A 96 1.19 -2.17 -18.70
CA ALA A 96 0.42 -1.36 -17.74
C ALA A 96 -0.13 -2.21 -16.57
N ILE A 97 -0.72 -3.37 -16.88
CA ILE A 97 -1.23 -4.30 -15.86
C ILE A 97 -0.08 -4.84 -15.00
N SER A 98 1.06 -5.15 -15.62
CA SER A 98 2.26 -5.60 -14.88
C SER A 98 2.79 -4.51 -13.95
N ALA A 99 2.79 -3.25 -14.39
CA ALA A 99 3.21 -2.11 -13.56
C ALA A 99 2.28 -1.92 -12.36
N MET A 100 0.97 -2.08 -12.53
CA MET A 100 -0.01 -2.06 -11.44
C MET A 100 0.28 -3.18 -10.43
N ALA A 101 0.46 -4.41 -10.90
CA ALA A 101 0.79 -5.55 -10.03
C ALA A 101 2.09 -5.32 -9.26
N ALA A 102 3.13 -4.80 -9.93
CA ALA A 102 4.40 -4.45 -9.29
C ALA A 102 4.23 -3.36 -8.22
N ALA A 103 3.40 -2.35 -8.46
CA ALA A 103 3.10 -1.30 -7.49
C ALA A 103 2.39 -1.86 -6.24
N ILE A 104 1.41 -2.75 -6.42
CA ILE A 104 0.73 -3.44 -5.32
C ILE A 104 1.74 -4.27 -4.52
N MET A 105 2.60 -5.03 -5.20
CA MET A 105 3.60 -5.87 -4.55
C MET A 105 4.58 -5.04 -3.70
N SER A 106 5.01 -3.87 -4.18
CA SER A 106 5.87 -2.97 -3.40
C SER A 106 5.24 -2.50 -2.08
N THR A 107 3.91 -2.39 -2.05
CA THR A 107 3.15 -2.03 -0.85
C THR A 107 3.03 -3.24 0.07
N VAL A 108 2.69 -4.40 -0.47
CA VAL A 108 2.60 -5.67 0.28
C VAL A 108 3.93 -5.99 0.96
N ASP A 109 5.04 -5.89 0.24
CA ASP A 109 6.38 -6.13 0.78
C ASP A 109 6.68 -5.24 1.99
N SER A 110 6.30 -3.96 1.91
CA SER A 110 6.49 -3.00 3.00
C SER A 110 5.64 -3.37 4.23
N GLN A 111 4.40 -3.84 4.03
CA GLN A 111 3.52 -4.22 5.15
C GLN A 111 3.98 -5.53 5.81
N ILE A 112 4.37 -6.53 5.02
CA ILE A 112 4.90 -7.80 5.54
C ILE A 112 6.19 -7.55 6.34
N LEU A 113 7.05 -6.65 5.86
CA LEU A 113 8.28 -6.27 6.56
C LEU A 113 7.99 -5.64 7.93
N VAL A 114 7.02 -4.72 8.01
CA VAL A 114 6.62 -4.10 9.30
C VAL A 114 6.06 -5.14 10.26
N LEU A 115 5.16 -6.00 9.80
CA LEU A 115 4.56 -7.06 10.62
C LEU A 115 5.63 -8.02 11.15
N THR A 116 6.57 -8.41 10.29
CA THR A 116 7.68 -9.29 10.66
C THR A 116 8.60 -8.61 11.68
N SER A 117 8.96 -7.34 11.46
CA SER A 117 9.81 -6.59 12.38
C SER A 117 9.15 -6.42 13.75
N ALA A 118 7.85 -6.11 13.79
CA ALA A 118 7.10 -6.01 15.04
C ALA A 118 7.02 -7.36 15.77
N ALA A 119 6.82 -8.46 15.05
CA ALA A 119 6.76 -9.78 15.66
C ALA A 119 8.13 -10.25 16.23
N VAL A 120 9.24 -9.90 15.57
CA VAL A 120 10.58 -10.34 16.00
C VAL A 120 11.22 -9.39 17.01
N GLU A 121 11.27 -8.10 16.70
CA GLU A 121 11.96 -7.12 17.53
C GLU A 121 11.09 -6.68 18.71
N ASP A 122 9.85 -6.27 18.43
CA ASP A 122 8.97 -5.71 19.46
C ASP A 122 8.33 -6.79 20.34
N PHE A 123 7.98 -7.94 19.77
CA PHE A 123 7.36 -9.03 20.53
C PHE A 123 8.41 -10.01 21.06
N TYR A 124 9.11 -10.73 20.18
CA TYR A 124 10.02 -11.81 20.61
C TYR A 124 11.22 -11.29 21.42
N ARG A 125 12.00 -10.35 20.89
CA ARG A 125 13.19 -9.83 21.60
C ARG A 125 12.82 -9.05 22.84
N ARG A 126 11.83 -8.16 22.76
CA ARG A 126 11.52 -7.27 23.89
C ARG A 126 10.81 -7.97 25.05
N LEU A 127 9.91 -8.93 24.77
CA LEU A 127 9.07 -9.58 25.78
C LEU A 127 9.55 -10.99 26.17
N ILE A 128 10.14 -11.76 25.25
CA ILE A 128 10.49 -13.17 25.49
C ILE A 128 11.98 -13.33 25.78
N ASN A 129 12.86 -12.89 24.88
CA ASN A 129 14.30 -13.07 25.02
C ASN A 129 15.10 -11.85 24.53
N ARG A 130 15.43 -10.96 25.48
CA ARG A 130 16.19 -9.72 25.22
C ARG A 130 17.61 -9.93 24.73
N ALA A 131 18.20 -11.09 25.00
CA ALA A 131 19.57 -11.42 24.59
C ALA A 131 19.61 -12.33 23.35
N ALA A 132 18.51 -12.41 22.58
CA ALA A 132 18.44 -13.28 21.41
C ALA A 132 19.48 -12.86 20.34
N PRO A 133 20.37 -13.77 19.91
CA PRO A 133 21.41 -13.46 18.93
C PRO A 133 20.79 -13.09 17.57
N ASP A 134 21.49 -12.25 16.80
CA ASP A 134 21.02 -11.78 15.49
C ASP A 134 20.75 -12.92 14.50
N SER A 135 21.52 -14.01 14.58
CA SER A 135 21.30 -15.20 13.75
C SER A 135 19.93 -15.84 13.99
N LEU A 136 19.49 -15.92 15.25
CA LEU A 136 18.17 -16.45 15.60
C LEU A 136 17.06 -15.50 15.17
N ALA A 137 17.26 -14.19 15.36
CA ALA A 137 16.30 -13.18 14.93
C ALA A 137 16.09 -13.19 13.41
N LEU A 138 17.17 -13.35 12.62
CA LEU A 138 17.07 -13.45 11.16
C LEU A 138 16.30 -14.70 10.71
N ILE A 139 16.55 -15.85 11.34
CA ILE A 139 15.81 -17.09 11.04
C ILE A 139 14.34 -16.90 11.39
N LEU A 140 14.04 -16.35 12.57
CA LEU A 140 12.67 -16.10 13.01
C LEU A 140 11.94 -15.14 12.07
N SER A 141 12.59 -14.05 11.64
CA SER A 141 12.04 -13.10 10.67
C SER A 141 11.67 -13.78 9.36
N ARG A 142 12.54 -14.63 8.81
CA ARG A 142 12.26 -15.36 7.56
C ARG A 142 11.09 -16.32 7.71
N THR A 143 11.04 -17.07 8.81
CA THR A 143 9.95 -18.01 9.10
C THR A 143 8.62 -17.28 9.27
N ILE A 144 8.60 -16.17 9.99
CA ILE A 144 7.39 -15.35 10.19
C ILE A 144 6.94 -14.71 8.88
N THR A 145 7.85 -14.19 8.06
CA THR A 145 7.54 -13.65 6.73
C THR A 145 6.82 -14.71 5.88
N LEU A 146 7.37 -15.93 5.84
CA LEU A 146 6.80 -17.03 5.08
C LEU A 146 5.44 -17.45 5.65
N ALA A 147 5.31 -17.53 6.98
CA ALA A 147 4.05 -17.86 7.63
C ALA A 147 2.95 -16.82 7.34
N ILE A 148 3.27 -15.52 7.42
CA ILE A 148 2.33 -14.43 7.08
C ILE A 148 1.91 -14.52 5.61
N GLY A 149 2.86 -14.77 4.71
CA GLY A 149 2.56 -14.93 3.28
C GLY A 149 1.61 -16.11 3.00
N VAL A 150 1.86 -17.27 3.63
CA VAL A 150 0.98 -18.45 3.50
C VAL A 150 -0.40 -18.19 4.08
N LEU A 151 -0.48 -17.55 5.26
CA LEU A 151 -1.76 -17.18 5.87
C LEU A 151 -2.55 -16.21 5.00
N ALA A 152 -1.89 -15.22 4.40
CA ALA A 152 -2.53 -14.27 3.49
C ALA A 152 -3.15 -15.01 2.28
N ILE A 153 -2.41 -15.94 1.67
CA ILE A 153 -2.93 -16.76 0.57
C ILE A 153 -4.16 -17.56 1.01
N ILE A 154 -4.11 -18.21 2.18
CA ILE A 154 -5.23 -19.02 2.69
C ILE A 154 -6.48 -18.15 2.91
N VAL A 155 -6.31 -16.96 3.49
CA VAL A 155 -7.43 -16.05 3.80
C VAL A 155 -8.07 -15.49 2.53
N THR A 156 -7.26 -15.16 1.51
CA THR A 156 -7.74 -14.58 0.24
C THR A 156 -8.09 -15.63 -0.82
N TRP A 157 -7.98 -16.93 -0.49
CA TRP A 157 -8.19 -18.02 -1.45
C TRP A 157 -9.64 -18.17 -1.95
N ASN A 158 -10.60 -17.52 -1.29
CA ASN A 158 -12.03 -17.60 -1.57
C ASN A 158 -12.64 -16.20 -1.68
#